data_AF-A0A7S0NZH3-F1
#
_entry.id   AF-A0A7S0NZH3-F1
#
_cell.length_a   1.000
_cell.length_b   1.000
_cell.length_c   1.000
_cell.angle_alpha   90.00
_cell.angle_beta   90.00
_cell.angle_gamma   90.00
#
_symmetry.space_group_name_H-M   'P 1'
#
loop_
_entity.id
_entity.type
_entity.pdbx_description
1 polymer ?
#
loop_
_entity_poly.entity_id
_entity_poly.type
_entity_poly.pdbx_seq_one_letter_code
_entity_poly.pdbx_strand_id
1 'polypeptide(L)'
;CWHSCTDREKHKAPQYIMGVPAFFKWLSTKYSKIIVDCIEQRAGWTDTGERVPVDTALPNPNGIEFDNLYLDMNGIIHPASHPEDRPPPETEDDMYLAIFDYL
;
A
#
# COMPACT_ATOMS: atom_id res chain seq x y z
N CYS A 1 -6.80 -18.92 -10.11
CA CYS A 1 -7.47 -17.99 -9.18
C CYS A 1 -8.09 -16.76 -9.87
N TRP A 2 -8.35 -16.83 -11.19
CA TRP A 2 -8.77 -15.67 -12.00
C TRP A 2 -10.01 -15.97 -12.86
N HIS A 3 -10.75 -17.05 -12.55
CA HIS A 3 -11.90 -17.52 -13.35
C HIS A 3 -13.16 -17.69 -12.51
N SER A 4 -13.24 -17.07 -11.34
CA SER A 4 -14.37 -17.24 -10.42
C SER A 4 -14.94 -15.93 -9.90
N CYS A 5 -14.65 -14.80 -10.54
CA CYS A 5 -15.13 -13.49 -10.09
C CYS A 5 -16.43 -13.02 -10.78
N THR A 6 -17.10 -13.89 -11.53
CA THR A 6 -18.44 -13.65 -12.06
C THR A 6 -19.40 -14.71 -11.52
N ASP A 7 -20.37 -14.27 -10.72
CA ASP A 7 -21.49 -15.01 -10.15
C ASP A 7 -21.20 -16.02 -9.02
N ARG A 8 -21.27 -15.52 -7.77
CA ARG A 8 -22.08 -16.23 -6.75
C ARG A 8 -22.50 -15.33 -5.59
N GLU A 9 -23.78 -14.96 -5.65
CA GLU A 9 -24.78 -14.98 -4.57
C GLU A 9 -24.40 -14.49 -3.17
N LYS A 10 -25.24 -13.54 -2.74
CA LYS A 10 -25.44 -13.02 -1.39
C LYS A 10 -25.55 -14.14 -0.35
N HIS A 11 -24.44 -14.54 0.24
CA HIS A 11 -24.41 -15.16 1.55
C HIS A 11 -23.40 -14.41 2.42
N LYS A 12 -23.90 -13.43 3.19
CA LYS A 12 -23.16 -12.85 4.32
C LYS A 12 -22.91 -13.96 5.33
N ALA A 13 -21.78 -14.64 5.20
CA ALA A 13 -21.19 -15.39 6.29
C ALA A 13 -21.01 -14.43 7.48
N PRO A 14 -21.30 -14.84 8.72
CA PRO A 14 -20.98 -14.02 9.88
C PRO A 14 -19.46 -13.82 9.88
N GLN A 15 -19.02 -12.59 9.64
CA GLN A 15 -17.61 -12.21 9.58
C GLN A 15 -17.03 -12.26 11.00
N TYR A 16 -16.78 -13.47 11.49
CA TYR A 16 -16.09 -13.73 12.75
C TYR A 16 -14.58 -13.64 12.50
N ILE A 17 -14.12 -12.45 12.17
CA ILE A 17 -12.71 -12.11 12.09
C ILE A 17 -12.62 -10.85 12.93
N MET A 18 -11.84 -10.86 14.01
CA MET A 18 -11.41 -9.59 14.56
C MET A 18 -10.67 -8.89 13.43
N GLY A 19 -11.35 -7.97 12.74
CA GLY A 19 -10.82 -7.36 11.53
C GLY A 19 -9.44 -6.76 11.82
N VAL A 20 -8.62 -6.62 10.78
CA VAL A 20 -7.31 -5.94 10.85
C VAL A 20 -7.32 -4.71 11.78
N PRO A 21 -8.37 -3.85 11.77
CA PRO A 21 -8.46 -2.71 12.69
C PRO A 21 -8.57 -3.07 14.19
N ALA A 22 -9.30 -4.12 14.54
CA ALA A 22 -9.48 -4.54 15.93
C ALA A 22 -8.20 -5.16 16.51
N PHE A 23 -7.50 -5.98 15.71
CA PHE A 23 -6.20 -6.53 16.09
C PHE A 23 -5.13 -5.44 16.21
N PHE A 24 -5.08 -4.52 15.24
CA PHE A 24 -4.16 -3.38 15.26
C PHE A 24 -4.40 -2.47 16.48
N LYS A 25 -5.66 -2.17 16.80
CA LYS A 25 -6.02 -1.38 18.00
C LYS A 25 -5.60 -2.05 19.31
N TRP A 26 -5.75 -3.38 19.39
CA TRP A 26 -5.31 -4.13 20.58
C TRP A 26 -3.78 -4.09 20.72
N LEU A 27 -3.07 -4.29 19.61
CA LEU A 27 -1.62 -4.22 19.55
C LEU A 27 -1.07 -2.84 19.92
N SER A 28 -1.66 -1.77 19.37
CA SER A 28 -1.26 -0.38 19.65
C SER A 28 -1.46 -0.01 21.12
N THR A 29 -2.54 -0.48 21.73
CA THR A 29 -2.86 -0.22 23.14
C THR A 29 -1.91 -0.99 24.07
N LYS A 30 -1.58 -2.24 23.72
CA LYS A 30 -0.78 -3.12 24.58
C LYS A 30 0.73 -2.88 24.45
N TYR A 31 1.19 -2.55 23.25
CA TYR A 31 2.61 -2.33 22.94
C TYR A 31 2.77 -1.07 22.09
N SER A 32 2.64 0.10 22.71
CA SER A 32 2.67 1.40 22.01
C SER A 32 3.96 1.70 21.25
N LYS A 33 5.05 0.97 21.50
CA LYS A 33 6.36 1.17 20.85
C LYS A 33 6.53 0.45 19.52
N ILE A 34 5.59 -0.42 19.13
CA ILE A 34 5.73 -1.23 17.90
C ILE A 34 5.32 -0.47 16.64
N ILE A 35 4.48 0.56 16.79
CA ILE A 35 4.03 1.40 15.67
C ILE A 35 4.97 2.59 15.64
N VAL A 36 5.69 2.72 14.54
CA VAL A 36 6.59 3.84 14.25
C VAL A 36 6.15 4.42 12.92
N ASP A 37 6.06 5.74 12.86
CA ASP A 37 5.72 6.44 11.64
C ASP A 37 6.86 6.32 10.63
N CYS A 38 6.53 5.98 9.38
CA CYS A 38 7.49 5.97 8.28
C CYS A 38 7.79 7.40 7.85
N ILE A 39 9.07 7.80 7.93
CA ILE A 39 9.53 9.09 7.43
C ILE A 39 9.88 8.92 5.95
N GLU A 40 9.11 9.58 5.10
CA GLU A 40 9.30 9.58 3.66
C GLU A 40 10.00 10.86 3.20
N GLN A 41 11.07 10.71 2.43
CA GLN A 41 11.66 11.85 1.73
C GLN A 41 10.85 12.12 0.47
N ARG A 42 10.21 13.29 0.38
CA ARG A 42 9.45 13.68 -0.81
C ARG A 42 10.37 14.33 -1.84
N ALA A 43 10.20 13.95 -3.10
CA ALA A 43 10.90 14.55 -4.23
C ALA A 43 10.68 16.08 -4.23
N GLY A 44 11.77 16.84 -4.27
CA GLY A 44 11.73 18.28 -4.40
C GLY A 44 11.40 18.71 -5.83
N TRP A 45 10.96 19.94 -6.00
CA TRP A 45 10.80 20.58 -7.29
C TRP A 45 11.90 21.63 -7.46
N THR A 46 12.52 21.68 -8.64
CA THR A 46 13.44 22.77 -9.00
C THR A 46 12.66 24.04 -9.35
N ASP A 47 13.32 25.20 -9.31
CA ASP A 47 12.74 26.48 -9.73
C ASP A 47 12.29 26.48 -11.22
N THR A 48 12.82 25.54 -12.02
CA THR A 48 12.47 25.30 -13.42
C THR A 48 11.30 24.31 -13.60
N GLY A 49 10.75 23.77 -12.50
CA GLY A 49 9.58 22.88 -12.52
C GLY A 49 9.89 21.41 -12.75
N GLU A 50 11.17 21.02 -12.81
CA GLU A 50 11.57 19.61 -12.95
C GLU A 50 11.59 18.92 -11.57
N ARG A 51 11.09 17.68 -11.52
CA ARG A 51 11.06 16.84 -10.31
C ARG A 51 12.45 16.28 -10.05
N VAL A 52 13.05 16.62 -8.90
CA VAL A 52 14.31 16.02 -8.46
C VAL A 52 14.01 14.66 -7.85
N PRO A 53 14.51 13.54 -8.41
CA PRO A 53 14.29 12.22 -7.83
C PRO A 53 14.92 12.14 -6.44
N VAL A 54 14.30 11.36 -5.57
CA VAL A 54 14.87 11.06 -4.25
C VAL A 54 16.06 10.13 -4.46
N ASP A 55 17.21 10.51 -3.92
CA ASP A 55 18.39 9.67 -3.97
C ASP A 55 18.28 8.56 -2.92
N THR A 56 17.99 7.35 -3.38
CA THR A 56 17.83 6.15 -2.54
C THR A 56 19.17 5.54 -2.11
N ALA A 57 20.30 6.05 -2.59
CA ALA A 57 21.63 5.61 -2.14
C ALA A 57 22.07 6.31 -0.84
N LEU A 58 21.35 7.36 -0.42
CA LEU A 58 21.59 8.02 0.86
C LEU A 58 21.06 7.17 2.02
N PRO A 59 21.61 7.33 3.25
CA PRO A 59 21.11 6.62 4.42
C PRO A 59 19.62 6.83 4.64
N ASN A 60 18.91 5.77 5.03
CA ASN A 60 17.47 5.81 5.23
C ASN A 60 17.10 6.87 6.31
N PRO A 61 16.19 7.82 6.03
CA PRO A 61 15.77 8.84 7.01
C PRO A 61 15.14 8.26 8.29
N ASN A 62 14.67 7.00 8.24
CA ASN A 62 14.16 6.28 9.40
C ASN A 62 15.27 5.82 10.36
N GLY A 63 16.55 5.96 9.98
CA GLY A 63 17.71 5.56 10.79
C GLY A 63 17.92 4.04 10.92
N ILE A 64 17.11 3.25 10.20
CA ILE A 64 17.18 1.79 10.15
C ILE A 64 17.33 1.39 8.68
N GLU A 65 18.39 0.64 8.38
CA GLU A 65 18.61 0.06 7.07
C GLU A 65 17.93 -1.31 6.97
N PHE A 66 17.40 -1.62 5.78
CA PHE A 66 16.72 -2.88 5.51
C PHE A 66 17.42 -3.61 4.37
N ASP A 67 17.84 -4.85 4.59
CA ASP A 67 18.49 -5.67 3.54
C ASP A 67 17.47 -6.36 2.63
N ASN A 68 16.30 -6.72 3.16
CA ASN A 68 15.30 -7.51 2.44
C ASN A 68 13.92 -6.86 2.58
N LEU A 69 13.33 -6.44 1.45
CA LEU A 69 11.96 -5.94 1.36
C LEU A 69 11.09 -7.02 0.70
N TYR A 70 10.06 -7.46 1.41
CA TYR A 70 9.09 -8.43 0.89
C TYR A 70 7.79 -7.71 0.53
N LEU A 71 7.33 -7.89 -0.70
CA LEU A 71 6.14 -7.24 -1.24
C LEU A 71 5.02 -8.26 -1.39
N ASP A 72 3.89 -8.03 -0.71
CA ASP A 72 2.67 -8.78 -0.96
C ASP A 72 1.93 -8.15 -2.15
N MET A 73 2.11 -8.76 -3.33
CA MET A 73 1.48 -8.28 -4.56
C MET A 73 -0.05 -8.29 -4.49
N ASN A 74 -0.67 -9.19 -3.71
CA ASN A 74 -2.12 -9.14 -3.54
C ASN A 74 -2.51 -7.86 -2.79
N GLY A 75 -1.73 -7.49 -1.77
CA GLY A 75 -1.90 -6.25 -1.01
C GLY A 75 -1.76 -4.97 -1.84
N ILE A 76 -1.06 -5.02 -2.98
CA ILE A 76 -0.86 -3.88 -3.90
C ILE A 76 -1.93 -3.87 -5.00
N ILE A 77 -2.23 -5.03 -5.60
CA ILE A 77 -3.18 -5.15 -6.72
C ILE A 77 -4.62 -4.89 -6.25
N HIS A 78 -4.98 -5.30 -5.03
CA HIS A 78 -6.33 -5.08 -4.50
C HIS A 78 -6.68 -3.57 -4.40
N PRO A 79 -5.87 -2.71 -3.75
CA PRO A 79 -6.08 -1.26 -3.77
C PRO A 79 -5.94 -0.62 -5.16
N ALA A 80 -5.06 -1.12 -6.02
CA ALA A 80 -4.86 -0.58 -7.36
C ALA A 80 -6.09 -0.81 -8.28
N SER A 81 -6.79 -1.94 -8.11
CA SER A 81 -8.01 -2.26 -8.89
C SER A 81 -9.28 -1.60 -8.35
N HIS A 82 -9.32 -1.29 -7.05
CA HIS A 82 -10.46 -0.65 -6.39
C HIS A 82 -10.02 0.51 -5.48
N PRO A 83 -9.48 1.59 -6.07
CA PRO A 83 -9.05 2.75 -5.29
C PRO A 83 -10.25 3.46 -4.64
N GLU A 84 -10.12 3.90 -3.38
CA GLU A 84 -11.17 4.64 -2.68
C GLU A 84 -11.29 6.11 -3.16
N ASP A 85 -10.20 6.69 -3.67
CA ASP A 85 -10.10 8.13 -3.99
C ASP A 85 -10.16 8.48 -5.49
N ARG A 86 -10.08 7.49 -6.39
CA ARG A 86 -10.09 7.68 -7.85
C ARG A 86 -10.99 6.64 -8.52
N PRO A 87 -11.48 6.86 -9.75
CA PRO A 87 -12.21 5.82 -10.47
C PRO A 87 -11.34 4.57 -10.67
N PRO A 88 -11.96 3.37 -10.71
CA PRO A 88 -11.23 2.14 -11.00
C PRO A 88 -10.58 2.23 -12.39
N PRO A 89 -9.37 1.65 -12.57
CA PRO A 89 -8.70 1.66 -13.87
C PRO A 89 -9.58 0.96 -14.91
N GLU A 90 -9.73 1.59 -16.09
CA GLU A 90 -10.54 1.05 -17.18
C GLU A 90 -9.77 0.01 -18.01
N THR A 91 -8.44 0.09 -18.00
CA THR A 91 -7.55 -0.79 -18.77
C THR A 91 -6.50 -1.48 -17.89
N GLU A 92 -5.98 -2.61 -18.37
CA GLU A 92 -4.87 -3.32 -17.70
C GLU A 92 -3.60 -2.46 -17.65
N ASP A 93 -3.35 -1.64 -18.67
CA ASP A 93 -2.21 -0.72 -18.73
C ASP A 93 -2.27 0.34 -17.63
N ASP A 94 -3.45 0.93 -17.38
CA ASP A 94 -3.64 1.88 -16.28
C ASP A 94 -3.45 1.23 -14.91
N MET A 95 -3.87 -0.04 -14.77
CA MET A 95 -3.64 -0.82 -13.56
C MET A 95 -2.13 -1.08 -13.35
N TYR A 96 -1.37 -1.37 -14.40
CA TYR A 96 0.08 -1.53 -14.30
C TYR A 96 0.77 -0.24 -13.90
N LEU A 97 0.40 0.90 -14.51
CA LEU A 97 0.94 2.21 -14.11
C LEU A 97 0.63 2.53 -12.64
N ALA A 98 -0.58 2.22 -12.18
CA ALA A 98 -0.95 2.36 -10.78
C ALA A 98 -0.13 1.48 -9.83
N ILE A 99 0.25 0.27 -10.25
CA ILE A 99 1.12 -0.61 -9.48
C ILE A 99 2.55 -0.06 -9.47
N PHE A 100 3.05 0.42 -10.61
CA PHE A 100 4.38 1.03 -10.72
C PHE A 100 4.50 2.30 -9.88
N ASP A 101 3.45 3.11 -9.79
CA ASP A 101 3.46 4.31 -8.94
C ASP A 101 3.43 3.99 -7.44
N TYR A 102 2.93 2.80 -7.06
CA TYR A 102 2.91 2.35 -5.65
C TYR A 102 4.26 1.75 -5.21
N LEU A 103 5.05 1.23 -6.16
CA LEU A 103 6.38 0.64 -5.94
C LEU A 103 7.48 1.70 -5.95
#